data_AF-A0A6A6FEJ0-F1
#
_entry.id   AF-A0A6A6FEJ0-F1
#
_cell.length_a   1.000
_cell.length_b   1.000
_cell.length_c   1.000
_cell.angle_alpha   90.00
_cell.angle_beta   90.00
_cell.angle_gamma   90.00
#
_symmetry.space_group_name_H-M   'P 1'
#
loop_
_entity.id
_entity.type
_entity.pdbx_description
1 polymer ?
#
loop_
_entity_poly.entity_id
_entity_poly.type
_entity_poly.pdbx_seq_one_letter_code
_entity_poly.pdbx_strand_id
1 'polypeptide(L)'
;MAGTGRHDQDGGRRPDIVGGTKYGGDAVRYDGLGCHEHEDHPAFFTPSYLRHSRHVQILKQEYEEHVAHLKTLANRNPRPFQSSLSPSSSLTNLNKLPSQHVHRGPVQDVIERLPPVSAEEGQLQPLPSRWNEDDKWVGLEILADGTEARFNGMTKTSDEAASVRSDHHIPKEVGIYYFEVTILSRAKDAMIGIGFSSKKANLNRLPGWESESWAYHGDDGYVFACTASGKTYGPKFTSQDVIGCGINFKTGTAFFTKNGTHLGTACHSVRVDKLYPSVGMKKAQDFVRVNFGKTPFVFDIDGLVEQERQNVLADLDRADVSRLHPPDNESTLIHNLIGQYLAHEGYVETAKAFAKDVEEQQQAFDGPSQPLRISSEDDQHANHRQRIRRSILDGDIDRALKYLGAYYQNLFDARNRDIYFRLRCRKYVEMTRKYTELSDATSSPAKQSQPQPDTQMELDDQLRRETSQNLEPSANDDVDMDGSQELPPKSSFMKADQILMACVQYGQELQQEWKSDRRAHIQKHLQDISASFAYRNIYESPISHLFSLDGRAEIAEEVNGAILVSLGKPSSAALEKLCSQTEVLLEECAGKPGPAVAAAFVNVRDDLLKD
;
A
#
# COMPACT_ATOMS: atom_id res chain seq x y z
N MET A 1 69.08 52.68 15.85
CA MET A 1 69.89 52.07 14.79
C MET A 1 69.00 51.01 14.14
N ALA A 2 68.21 51.39 13.13
CA ALA A 2 68.55 51.50 11.70
C ALA A 2 68.68 50.10 11.06
N GLY A 3 68.00 49.73 9.98
CA GLY A 3 67.05 50.39 9.07
C GLY A 3 66.42 49.30 8.16
N THR A 4 65.14 49.39 7.82
CA THR A 4 64.56 50.01 6.61
C THR A 4 64.58 49.15 5.34
N GLY A 5 63.38 48.88 4.82
CA GLY A 5 63.10 48.50 3.44
C GLY A 5 61.58 48.41 3.22
N ARG A 6 60.98 49.48 2.71
CA ARG A 6 59.56 49.63 2.30
C ARG A 6 59.48 49.89 0.79
N HIS A 7 58.26 49.71 0.26
CA HIS A 7 57.68 50.00 -1.07
C HIS A 7 57.56 48.77 -1.99
N ASP A 8 56.45 48.53 -2.70
CA ASP A 8 55.07 49.02 -2.64
C ASP A 8 54.18 48.14 -3.56
N GLN A 9 52.89 48.07 -3.21
CA GLN A 9 51.68 47.95 -4.07
C GLN A 9 51.56 46.83 -5.13
N ASP A 10 50.58 45.92 -4.94
CA ASP A 10 49.27 45.91 -5.64
C ASP A 10 48.44 44.72 -5.07
N GLY A 11 47.20 44.89 -4.60
CA GLY A 11 46.02 44.82 -5.45
C GLY A 11 45.47 43.39 -5.56
N GLY A 12 44.73 42.92 -4.55
CA GLY A 12 44.13 41.57 -4.61
C GLY A 12 43.27 41.23 -3.40
N ARG A 13 42.01 41.67 -3.43
CA ARG A 13 40.96 41.26 -2.47
C ARG A 13 40.79 39.75 -2.53
N ARG A 14 41.08 39.07 -1.43
CA ARG A 14 40.70 37.66 -1.21
C ARG A 14 39.18 37.57 -1.02
N PRO A 15 38.47 36.69 -1.73
CA PRO A 15 37.13 36.30 -1.37
C PRO A 15 37.20 35.21 -0.30
N ASP A 16 36.40 35.36 0.75
CA ASP A 16 36.14 34.30 1.72
C ASP A 16 35.46 33.13 1.00
N ILE A 17 36.17 32.00 0.90
CA ILE A 17 35.63 30.75 0.36
C ILE A 17 34.76 30.12 1.45
N VAL A 18 33.46 30.25 1.24
CA VAL A 18 32.41 29.44 1.87
C VAL A 18 32.62 27.98 1.43
N GLY A 19 32.95 27.12 2.38
CA GLY A 19 33.10 25.68 2.18
C GLY A 19 32.43 24.91 3.30
N GLY A 20 31.11 25.03 3.41
CA GLY A 20 30.25 24.23 4.29
C GLY A 20 29.50 23.19 3.48
N THR A 21 29.89 21.93 3.65
CA THR A 21 29.29 20.74 3.04
C THR A 21 27.81 20.64 3.40
N LYS A 22 26.93 20.57 2.39
CA LYS A 22 25.49 20.38 2.54
C LYS A 22 25.21 18.94 3.02
N TYR A 23 24.81 18.80 4.28
CA TYR A 23 23.90 17.73 4.70
C TYR A 23 22.48 18.30 4.64
N GLY A 24 21.68 17.83 3.68
CA GLY A 24 20.26 18.15 3.60
C GLY A 24 19.52 17.46 4.74
N GLY A 25 19.31 18.18 5.83
CA GLY A 25 18.32 17.81 6.84
C GLY A 25 16.96 18.32 6.38
N ASP A 26 15.99 17.42 6.24
CA ASP A 26 14.58 17.76 6.05
C ASP A 26 14.09 18.52 7.28
N ALA A 27 14.09 19.85 7.17
CA ALA A 27 13.45 20.72 8.12
C ALA A 27 11.93 20.57 7.96
N VAL A 28 11.33 19.78 8.86
CA VAL A 28 9.90 19.75 9.13
C VAL A 28 9.43 21.19 9.34
N ARG A 29 8.71 21.74 8.35
CA ARG A 29 8.00 23.00 8.48
C ARG A 29 6.87 22.78 9.47
N TYR A 30 7.03 23.33 10.67
CA TYR A 30 5.92 23.57 11.60
C TYR A 30 4.93 24.50 10.90
N ASP A 31 3.86 23.92 10.35
CA ASP A 31 2.72 24.71 9.90
C ASP A 31 1.85 25.00 11.13
N GLY A 32 1.94 26.24 11.60
CA GLY A 32 1.20 26.73 12.76
C GLY A 32 -0.26 26.95 12.40
N LEU A 33 -1.06 25.90 12.48
CA LEU A 33 -2.52 25.98 12.63
C LEU A 33 -2.90 25.09 13.82
N GLY A 34 -3.20 25.73 14.95
CA GLY A 34 -3.51 25.06 16.20
C GLY A 34 -4.76 24.18 16.11
N CYS A 35 -4.55 22.88 15.98
CA CYS A 35 -5.49 21.85 16.40
C CYS A 35 -4.78 20.87 17.34
N HIS A 36 -5.25 20.74 18.58
CA HIS A 36 -4.69 19.77 19.54
C HIS A 36 -5.04 18.30 19.20
N GLU A 37 -5.82 18.04 18.14
CA GLU A 37 -6.14 16.67 17.70
C GLU A 37 -4.99 15.98 16.93
N HIS A 38 -3.93 16.73 16.58
CA HIS A 38 -2.71 16.16 16.01
C HIS A 38 -1.75 15.59 17.07
N GLU A 39 -1.95 15.89 18.36
CA GLU A 39 -1.09 15.42 19.47
C GLU A 39 -1.48 14.02 19.99
N ASP A 40 -2.70 13.55 19.75
CA ASP A 40 -3.19 12.26 20.27
C ASP A 40 -2.79 11.04 19.40
N HIS A 41 -2.21 11.27 18.22
CA HIS A 41 -1.77 10.21 17.31
C HIS A 41 -0.29 10.38 16.95
N PRO A 42 0.64 9.67 17.63
CA PRO A 42 2.06 9.75 17.32
C PRO A 42 2.32 9.29 15.89
N ALA A 43 3.32 9.89 15.23
CA ALA A 43 3.69 9.54 13.87
C ALA A 43 4.00 8.04 13.75
N PHE A 44 3.44 7.39 12.72
CA PHE A 44 3.77 6.02 12.38
C PHE A 44 5.24 5.92 12.01
N PHE A 45 5.97 5.01 12.65
CA PHE A 45 7.38 4.75 12.33
C PHE A 45 7.53 3.30 11.86
N THR A 46 8.41 3.10 10.90
CA THR A 46 8.76 1.78 10.37
C THR A 46 10.22 1.49 10.70
N PRO A 47 10.52 0.46 11.52
CA PRO A 47 11.89 -0.01 11.71
C PRO A 47 12.55 -0.29 10.36
N SER A 48 13.84 0.06 10.21
CA SER A 48 14.57 -0.01 8.93
C SER A 48 14.47 -1.40 8.28
N TYR A 49 14.68 -2.45 9.07
CA TYR A 49 14.67 -3.83 8.62
C TYR A 49 13.27 -4.36 8.23
N LEU A 50 12.20 -3.63 8.55
CA LEU A 50 10.81 -4.00 8.21
C LEU A 50 10.23 -3.18 7.04
N ARG A 51 11.01 -2.33 6.37
CA ARG A 51 10.50 -1.50 5.26
C ARG A 51 9.95 -2.29 4.08
N HIS A 52 10.51 -3.47 3.82
CA HIS A 52 10.04 -4.40 2.78
C HIS A 52 8.96 -5.37 3.30
N SER A 53 8.59 -5.31 4.59
CA SER A 53 7.54 -6.16 5.14
C SER A 53 6.18 -5.71 4.60
N ARG A 54 5.51 -6.60 3.87
CA ARG A 54 4.15 -6.40 3.36
C ARG A 54 3.18 -6.05 4.50
N HIS A 55 3.26 -6.75 5.63
CA HIS A 55 2.40 -6.50 6.78
C HIS A 55 2.57 -5.06 7.33
N VAL A 56 3.81 -4.56 7.41
CA VAL A 56 4.06 -3.19 7.89
C VAL A 56 3.62 -2.13 6.89
N GLN A 57 3.67 -2.42 5.58
CA GLN A 57 3.09 -1.55 4.56
C GLN A 57 1.57 -1.44 4.70
N ILE A 58 0.88 -2.57 4.96
CA ILE A 58 -0.58 -2.58 5.21
C ILE A 58 -0.90 -1.80 6.48
N LEU A 59 -0.18 -2.04 7.59
CA LEU A 59 -0.33 -1.28 8.84
C LEU A 59 -0.17 0.23 8.63
N LYS A 60 0.81 0.63 7.82
CA LYS A 60 1.04 2.04 7.49
C LYS A 60 -0.15 2.62 6.72
N GLN A 61 -0.63 1.91 5.71
CA GLN A 61 -1.78 2.35 4.92
C GLN A 61 -3.03 2.51 5.79
N GLU A 62 -3.34 1.53 6.65
CA GLU A 62 -4.48 1.63 7.58
C GLU A 62 -4.36 2.81 8.55
N TYR A 63 -3.15 3.05 9.06
CA TYR A 63 -2.89 4.22 9.89
C TYR A 63 -3.14 5.53 9.13
N GLU A 64 -2.64 5.65 7.90
CA GLU A 64 -2.83 6.84 7.07
C GLU A 64 -4.30 7.07 6.73
N GLU A 65 -5.04 6.01 6.39
CA GLU A 65 -6.49 6.05 6.16
C GLU A 65 -7.26 6.47 7.41
N HIS A 66 -6.88 5.94 8.59
CA HIS A 66 -7.48 6.31 9.87
C HIS A 66 -7.26 7.79 10.20
N VAL A 67 -6.01 8.27 10.06
CA VAL A 67 -5.68 9.69 10.26
C VAL A 67 -6.43 10.58 9.27
N ALA A 68 -6.53 10.19 8.00
CA ALA A 68 -7.30 10.92 6.99
C ALA A 68 -8.80 10.97 7.33
N HIS A 69 -9.35 9.89 7.87
CA HIS A 69 -10.73 9.84 8.34
C HIS A 69 -10.97 10.81 9.50
N LEU A 70 -10.08 10.81 10.51
CA LEU A 70 -10.16 11.74 11.64
C LEU A 70 -10.07 13.20 11.20
N LYS A 71 -9.13 13.54 10.29
CA LYS A 71 -9.04 14.89 9.70
C LYS A 71 -10.32 15.30 8.98
N THR A 72 -10.98 14.37 8.30
CA THR A 72 -12.25 14.62 7.62
C THR A 72 -13.38 14.89 8.61
N LEU A 73 -13.41 14.19 9.75
CA LEU A 73 -14.39 14.41 10.83
C LEU A 73 -14.15 15.77 11.52
N ALA A 74 -12.89 16.10 11.81
CA ALA A 74 -12.51 17.40 12.39
C ALA A 74 -12.95 18.57 11.50
N ASN A 75 -12.74 18.46 10.18
CA ASN A 75 -13.16 19.48 9.22
C ASN A 75 -14.69 19.62 9.10
N ARG A 76 -15.46 18.57 9.39
CA ARG A 76 -16.93 18.60 9.34
C ARG A 76 -17.57 19.21 10.58
N ASN A 77 -16.89 19.18 11.72
CA ASN A 77 -17.37 19.72 12.99
C ASN A 77 -16.30 20.60 13.66
N PRO A 78 -16.10 21.84 13.18
CA PRO A 78 -15.23 22.79 13.88
C PRO A 78 -15.83 23.09 15.25
N ARG A 79 -15.27 22.52 16.32
CA ARG A 79 -15.67 22.86 17.69
C ARG A 79 -15.32 24.32 17.96
N PRO A 80 -16.23 25.15 18.50
CA PRO A 80 -15.86 26.48 18.96
C PRO A 80 -14.90 26.37 20.14
N PHE A 81 -13.81 27.13 20.09
CA PHE A 81 -12.80 27.25 21.14
C PHE A 81 -13.41 27.33 22.54
N GLN A 82 -13.10 26.36 23.41
CA GLN A 82 -13.19 26.53 24.87
C GLN A 82 -11.96 25.95 25.55
N SER A 83 -11.40 26.76 26.44
CA SER A 83 -10.20 26.58 27.24
C SER A 83 -10.25 25.38 28.19
N SER A 84 -9.09 24.75 28.37
CA SER A 84 -8.81 23.64 29.28
C SER A 84 -9.17 23.89 30.75
N LEU A 85 -9.86 22.93 31.37
CA LEU A 85 -9.62 22.49 32.76
C LEU A 85 -10.04 21.01 32.90
N SER A 86 -9.10 20.16 33.33
CA SER A 86 -9.25 18.71 33.61
C SER A 86 -9.93 18.45 34.97
N PRO A 87 -10.02 17.19 35.47
CA PRO A 87 -10.73 16.04 34.92
C PRO A 87 -11.71 15.46 35.95
N SER A 88 -12.81 14.83 35.53
CA SER A 88 -13.42 13.79 36.38
C SER A 88 -14.33 12.85 35.61
N SER A 89 -14.09 11.58 35.87
CA SER A 89 -14.85 10.38 35.55
C SER A 89 -16.37 10.50 35.76
N SER A 90 -17.14 10.04 34.78
CA SER A 90 -18.28 9.15 35.02
C SER A 90 -18.73 8.47 33.72
N LEU A 91 -18.63 7.15 33.73
CA LEU A 91 -19.36 6.26 32.85
C LEU A 91 -20.86 6.44 33.13
N THR A 92 -21.63 6.70 32.08
CA THR A 92 -22.90 6.04 31.72
C THR A 92 -23.63 6.94 30.75
N ASN A 93 -23.70 6.56 29.47
CA ASN A 93 -24.94 6.59 28.71
C ASN A 93 -24.78 5.75 27.45
N LEU A 94 -25.41 4.57 27.51
CA LEU A 94 -25.77 3.77 26.36
C LEU A 94 -26.65 4.62 25.42
N ASN A 95 -26.18 4.82 24.19
CA ASN A 95 -27.08 4.95 23.06
C ASN A 95 -26.52 4.17 21.87
N LYS A 96 -27.21 3.06 21.59
CA LYS A 96 -27.10 2.25 20.40
C LYS A 96 -27.42 3.13 19.19
N LEU A 97 -26.45 3.32 18.29
CA LEU A 97 -26.65 3.82 16.94
C LEU A 97 -26.19 2.75 15.95
N PRO A 98 -26.88 2.58 14.81
CA PRO A 98 -26.70 1.44 13.93
C PRO A 98 -25.40 1.57 13.12
N SER A 99 -24.73 0.44 12.97
CA SER A 99 -23.60 0.21 12.07
C SER A 99 -23.93 0.64 10.64
N GLN A 100 -23.45 1.81 10.21
CA GLN A 100 -23.41 2.18 8.81
C GLN A 100 -22.11 1.68 8.19
N HIS A 101 -22.15 0.45 7.68
CA HIS A 101 -21.10 -0.08 6.81
C HIS A 101 -21.01 0.76 5.54
N VAL A 102 -19.85 1.39 5.33
CA VAL A 102 -19.48 2.01 4.06
C VAL A 102 -19.17 0.87 3.08
N HIS A 103 -20.07 0.60 2.14
CA HIS A 103 -19.79 -0.32 1.04
C HIS A 103 -19.00 0.41 -0.06
N ARG A 104 -17.70 0.13 -0.12
CA ARG A 104 -16.84 0.31 -1.30
C ARG A 104 -17.25 -0.79 -2.28
N GLY A 105 -17.76 -0.45 -3.46
CA GLY A 105 -18.24 -1.43 -4.43
C GLY A 105 -17.19 -1.74 -5.49
N PRO A 106 -16.66 -2.97 -5.54
CA PRO A 106 -16.29 -3.60 -6.79
C PRO A 106 -17.46 -4.45 -7.29
N VAL A 107 -17.51 -4.66 -8.61
CA VAL A 107 -18.42 -5.62 -9.24
C VAL A 107 -18.09 -7.01 -8.72
N GLN A 108 -18.83 -7.48 -7.71
CA GLN A 108 -18.61 -8.78 -7.08
C GLN A 108 -19.33 -9.87 -7.86
N ASP A 109 -18.51 -10.76 -8.43
CA ASP A 109 -18.92 -12.13 -8.75
C ASP A 109 -19.62 -12.76 -7.54
N VAL A 110 -20.60 -13.63 -7.83
CA VAL A 110 -21.25 -14.47 -6.82
C VAL A 110 -20.22 -15.44 -6.25
N ILE A 111 -19.47 -14.98 -5.24
CA ILE A 111 -18.72 -15.81 -4.30
C ILE A 111 -19.55 -15.83 -3.03
N GLU A 112 -19.91 -17.04 -2.59
CA GLU A 112 -20.58 -17.33 -1.32
C GLU A 112 -19.82 -16.62 -0.19
N ARG A 113 -20.32 -15.46 0.25
CA ARG A 113 -19.68 -14.65 1.28
C ARG A 113 -19.72 -15.44 2.59
N LEU A 114 -18.55 -15.88 3.05
CA LEU A 114 -18.35 -16.25 4.44
C LEU A 114 -18.79 -15.08 5.34
N PRO A 115 -19.35 -15.35 6.53
CA PRO A 115 -19.84 -14.30 7.43
C PRO A 115 -18.74 -13.28 7.72
N PRO A 116 -19.07 -11.98 7.90
CA PRO A 116 -18.08 -10.99 8.28
C PRO A 116 -17.43 -11.40 9.59
N VAL A 117 -16.11 -11.55 9.55
CA VAL A 117 -15.24 -11.67 10.71
C VAL A 117 -15.56 -10.50 11.65
N SER A 118 -15.67 -10.80 12.95
CA SER A 118 -16.18 -9.86 13.95
C SER A 118 -15.34 -8.57 14.01
N ALA A 119 -15.95 -7.43 14.35
CA ALA A 119 -15.31 -6.11 14.33
C ALA A 119 -14.08 -5.96 15.26
N GLU A 120 -13.83 -6.93 16.15
CA GLU A 120 -12.63 -6.98 17.00
C GLU A 120 -11.49 -7.82 16.39
N GLU A 121 -11.77 -8.67 15.40
CA GLU A 121 -10.79 -9.54 14.73
C GLU A 121 -10.19 -8.89 13.47
N GLY A 122 -10.73 -7.78 12.99
CA GLY A 122 -10.35 -7.14 11.72
C GLY A 122 -9.52 -5.85 11.80
N GLN A 123 -9.09 -5.42 12.99
CA GLN A 123 -8.27 -4.21 13.14
C GLN A 123 -6.82 -4.60 13.40
N LEU A 124 -5.95 -4.42 12.40
CA LEU A 124 -4.54 -4.80 12.52
C LEU A 124 -3.90 -4.02 13.67
N GLN A 125 -3.22 -4.77 14.54
CA GLN A 125 -2.65 -4.21 15.75
C GLN A 125 -1.29 -3.55 15.44
N PRO A 126 -1.02 -2.34 15.98
CA PRO A 126 0.27 -1.68 15.78
C PRO A 126 1.46 -2.52 16.27
N LEU A 127 2.65 -2.20 15.74
CA LEU A 127 3.90 -2.75 16.27
C LEU A 127 4.16 -2.24 17.70
N PRO A 128 4.87 -3.01 18.55
CA PRO A 128 5.31 -2.53 19.84
C PRO A 128 6.14 -1.24 19.70
N SER A 129 5.75 -0.20 20.45
CA SER A 129 6.29 1.16 20.28
C SER A 129 6.83 1.78 21.57
N ARG A 130 6.37 1.26 22.71
CA ARG A 130 6.69 1.75 24.06
C ARG A 130 6.40 0.67 25.11
N TRP A 131 6.89 0.88 26.33
CA TRP A 131 6.47 0.13 27.51
C TRP A 131 5.04 0.50 27.91
N ASN A 132 4.28 -0.48 28.37
CA ASN A 132 2.89 -0.31 28.76
C ASN A 132 2.77 0.13 30.23
N GLU A 133 2.15 1.28 30.46
CA GLU A 133 1.90 1.81 31.81
C GLU A 133 0.91 0.95 32.62
N ASP A 134 -0.03 0.31 31.94
CA ASP A 134 -1.07 -0.52 32.56
C ASP A 134 -0.60 -1.99 32.74
N ASP A 135 0.41 -2.43 31.97
CA ASP A 135 0.91 -3.81 31.97
C ASP A 135 2.34 -3.90 32.54
N LYS A 136 2.50 -3.40 33.78
CA LYS A 136 3.75 -3.42 34.55
C LYS A 136 3.52 -3.78 36.02
N TRP A 137 4.55 -4.30 36.67
CA TRP A 137 4.54 -4.49 38.12
C TRP A 137 4.71 -3.18 38.90
N VAL A 138 4.19 -3.16 40.12
CA VAL A 138 4.30 -2.01 41.02
C VAL A 138 5.77 -1.70 41.34
N GLY A 139 6.10 -0.40 41.38
CA GLY A 139 7.46 0.09 41.63
C GLY A 139 8.31 0.32 40.39
N LEU A 140 7.85 -0.10 39.20
CA LEU A 140 8.39 0.37 37.92
C LEU A 140 7.76 1.73 37.56
N GLU A 141 8.63 2.68 37.30
CA GLU A 141 8.32 4.00 36.74
C GLU A 141 8.73 4.00 35.27
N ILE A 142 7.78 4.37 34.41
CA ILE A 142 7.99 4.46 32.97
C ILE A 142 8.17 5.94 32.61
N LEU A 143 9.18 6.23 31.80
CA LEU A 143 9.67 7.57 31.52
C LEU A 143 9.85 7.75 30.00
N ALA A 144 10.10 9.00 29.59
CA ALA A 144 10.43 9.35 28.20
C ALA A 144 9.45 8.77 27.16
N ASP A 145 8.15 9.06 27.32
CA ASP A 145 7.06 8.58 26.44
C ASP A 145 7.01 7.03 26.31
N GLY A 146 7.38 6.35 27.39
CA GLY A 146 7.39 4.89 27.46
C GLY A 146 8.62 4.22 26.87
N THR A 147 9.69 4.95 26.59
CA THR A 147 10.96 4.36 26.10
C THR A 147 11.96 4.05 27.21
N GLU A 148 11.69 4.48 28.44
CA GLU A 148 12.57 4.27 29.59
C GLU A 148 11.81 3.61 30.73
N ALA A 149 12.45 2.69 31.44
CA ALA A 149 11.88 2.00 32.59
C ALA A 149 12.89 2.00 33.75
N ARG A 150 12.47 2.52 34.90
CA ARG A 150 13.27 2.58 36.14
C ARG A 150 12.57 1.84 37.25
N PHE A 151 13.31 1.02 37.99
CA PHE A 151 12.79 0.42 39.21
C PHE A 151 13.15 1.27 40.44
N ASN A 152 12.14 1.82 41.10
CA ASN A 152 12.28 2.57 42.36
C ASN A 152 11.71 1.80 43.57
N GLY A 153 11.20 0.58 43.35
CA GLY A 153 10.60 -0.26 44.38
C GLY A 153 11.60 -1.03 45.23
N MET A 154 11.08 -1.83 46.16
CA MET A 154 11.84 -2.74 47.00
C MET A 154 11.27 -4.14 46.87
N THR A 155 12.09 -5.10 46.41
CA THR A 155 11.73 -6.53 46.40
C THR A 155 11.93 -7.10 47.81
N LYS A 156 10.90 -7.74 48.37
CA LYS A 156 10.91 -8.26 49.75
C LYS A 156 11.53 -9.66 49.84
N THR A 157 11.35 -10.47 48.79
CA THR A 157 11.82 -11.86 48.74
C THR A 157 12.86 -12.07 47.64
N SER A 158 13.55 -13.21 47.68
CA SER A 158 14.52 -13.60 46.63
C SER A 158 13.87 -13.84 45.28
N ASP A 159 12.58 -14.15 45.25
CA ASP A 159 11.91 -14.61 44.02
C ASP A 159 11.07 -13.50 43.38
N GLU A 160 10.90 -12.39 44.10
CA GLU A 160 10.19 -11.20 43.64
C GLU A 160 11.10 -10.32 42.78
N ALA A 161 10.54 -9.86 41.66
CA ALA A 161 11.11 -8.87 40.76
C ALA A 161 9.98 -8.02 40.18
N ALA A 162 10.32 -7.01 39.39
CA ALA A 162 9.34 -6.16 38.72
C ALA A 162 9.59 -6.19 37.21
N SER A 163 8.57 -6.58 36.45
CA SER A 163 8.62 -6.64 34.99
C SER A 163 7.56 -5.76 34.34
N VAL A 164 7.85 -5.36 33.11
CA VAL A 164 6.93 -4.60 32.23
C VAL A 164 6.95 -5.20 30.82
N ARG A 165 5.79 -5.22 30.18
CA ARG A 165 5.61 -5.59 28.76
C ARG A 165 5.42 -4.35 27.89
N SER A 166 5.63 -4.50 26.59
CA SER A 166 5.28 -3.47 25.61
C SER A 166 3.77 -3.24 25.50
N ASP A 167 3.40 -2.10 24.90
CA ASP A 167 2.03 -1.70 24.61
C ASP A 167 1.27 -2.69 23.70
N HIS A 168 1.95 -3.23 22.70
CA HIS A 168 1.41 -4.21 21.76
C HIS A 168 2.23 -5.50 21.73
N HIS A 169 1.61 -6.58 21.24
CA HIS A 169 2.33 -7.82 20.93
C HIS A 169 2.99 -7.71 19.56
N ILE A 170 3.96 -8.57 19.30
CA ILE A 170 4.62 -8.65 18.00
C ILE A 170 3.72 -9.43 17.03
N PRO A 171 3.31 -8.85 15.89
CA PRO A 171 2.63 -9.60 14.83
C PRO A 171 3.62 -10.60 14.21
N LYS A 172 3.19 -11.85 13.98
CA LYS A 172 4.08 -12.90 13.42
C LYS A 172 4.36 -12.66 11.94
N GLU A 173 3.45 -11.93 11.29
CA GLU A 173 3.44 -11.53 9.89
C GLU A 173 4.60 -10.60 9.52
N VAL A 174 5.36 -10.11 10.51
CA VAL A 174 6.62 -9.37 10.28
C VAL A 174 7.81 -10.30 10.00
N GLY A 175 7.67 -11.61 10.20
CA GLY A 175 8.70 -12.62 9.96
C GLY A 175 9.79 -12.67 11.03
N ILE A 176 10.60 -11.61 11.13
CA ILE A 176 11.61 -11.42 12.18
C ILE A 176 11.33 -10.11 12.90
N TYR A 177 11.39 -10.12 14.23
CA TYR A 177 11.27 -8.91 15.04
C TYR A 177 12.49 -8.74 15.93
N TYR A 178 12.93 -7.50 16.14
CA TYR A 178 14.12 -7.15 16.88
C TYR A 178 13.94 -5.82 17.63
N PHE A 179 14.44 -5.77 18.87
CA PHE A 179 14.53 -4.54 19.66
C PHE A 179 15.82 -4.53 20.50
N GLU A 180 16.26 -3.35 20.91
CA GLU A 180 17.46 -3.21 21.76
C GLU A 180 17.14 -2.52 23.08
N VAL A 181 17.83 -2.95 24.14
CA VAL A 181 17.74 -2.35 25.46
C VAL A 181 19.13 -1.90 25.90
N THR A 182 19.28 -0.60 26.14
CA THR A 182 20.49 -0.01 26.73
C THR A 182 20.37 0.01 28.24
N ILE A 183 21.38 -0.52 28.94
CA ILE A 183 21.43 -0.47 30.40
C ILE A 183 21.96 0.90 30.83
N LEU A 184 21.10 1.79 31.29
CA LEU A 184 21.50 3.15 31.70
C LEU A 184 22.18 3.12 33.09
N SER A 185 21.61 2.38 34.02
CA SER A 185 22.13 2.17 35.37
C SER A 185 21.81 0.75 35.83
N ARG A 186 22.74 0.14 36.57
CA ARG A 186 22.57 -1.17 37.18
C ARG A 186 23.11 -1.12 38.60
N ALA A 187 22.29 -1.48 39.58
CA ALA A 187 22.73 -1.55 40.96
C ALA A 187 23.68 -2.73 41.19
N LYS A 188 24.44 -2.69 42.29
CA LYS A 188 25.33 -3.80 42.66
C LYS A 188 24.52 -5.07 42.91
N ASP A 189 24.97 -6.19 42.35
CA ASP A 189 24.30 -7.51 42.42
C ASP A 189 22.86 -7.49 41.86
N ALA A 190 22.55 -6.55 40.97
CA ALA A 190 21.25 -6.46 40.30
C ALA A 190 21.07 -7.54 39.24
N MET A 191 19.83 -8.02 39.14
CA MET A 191 19.38 -8.97 38.11
C MET A 191 18.47 -8.19 37.16
N ILE A 192 18.87 -8.10 35.91
CA ILE A 192 18.08 -7.53 34.82
C ILE A 192 17.89 -8.62 33.79
N GLY A 193 16.64 -8.95 33.48
CA GLY A 193 16.26 -9.93 32.47
C GLY A 193 15.61 -9.22 31.28
N ILE A 194 16.08 -9.48 30.06
CA ILE A 194 15.56 -8.89 28.83
C ILE A 194 15.10 -10.02 27.91
N GLY A 195 13.90 -9.91 27.35
CA GLY A 195 13.41 -10.88 26.39
C GLY A 195 11.94 -10.70 26.04
N PHE A 196 11.20 -11.80 26.09
CA PHE A 196 9.81 -11.86 25.67
C PHE A 196 8.93 -12.54 26.71
N SER A 197 7.66 -12.16 26.77
CA SER A 197 6.67 -12.86 27.59
C SER A 197 5.26 -12.72 27.03
N SER A 198 4.39 -13.69 27.31
CA SER A 198 2.96 -13.56 27.08
C SER A 198 2.27 -12.91 28.28
N LYS A 199 0.98 -12.60 28.14
CA LYS A 199 0.14 -12.11 29.26
C LYS A 199 -0.08 -13.16 30.37
N LYS A 200 0.23 -14.45 30.13
CA LYS A 200 0.15 -15.48 31.17
C LYS A 200 1.31 -15.39 32.17
N ALA A 201 2.45 -14.81 31.78
CA ALA A 201 3.59 -14.67 32.66
C ALA A 201 3.33 -13.60 33.72
N ASN A 202 3.56 -13.93 34.99
CA ASN A 202 3.41 -13.00 36.11
C ASN A 202 4.48 -11.90 36.05
N LEU A 203 4.07 -10.65 36.24
CA LEU A 203 4.97 -9.50 36.19
C LEU A 203 5.79 -9.29 37.47
N ASN A 204 5.50 -10.03 38.55
CA ASN A 204 6.28 -10.00 39.79
C ASN A 204 7.53 -10.93 39.77
N ARG A 205 7.89 -11.42 38.58
CA ARG A 205 9.03 -12.31 38.31
C ARG A 205 9.83 -11.75 37.15
N LEU A 206 11.11 -12.09 37.06
CA LEU A 206 11.91 -11.75 35.89
C LEU A 206 11.43 -12.52 34.65
N PRO A 207 11.52 -11.93 33.44
CA PRO A 207 11.24 -12.65 32.20
C PRO A 207 12.08 -13.92 32.10
N GLY A 208 11.53 -14.99 31.52
CA GLY A 208 12.16 -16.31 31.44
C GLY A 208 11.81 -17.29 32.56
N TRP A 209 11.45 -16.81 33.76
CA TRP A 209 11.21 -17.68 34.92
C TRP A 209 9.83 -18.35 34.97
N GLU A 210 8.85 -17.74 34.32
CA GLU A 210 7.46 -18.21 34.25
C GLU A 210 7.17 -18.89 32.92
N SER A 211 6.11 -19.70 32.85
CA SER A 211 5.63 -20.28 31.60
C SER A 211 5.33 -19.20 30.55
N GLU A 212 5.61 -19.49 29.28
CA GLU A 212 5.45 -18.54 28.17
C GLU A 212 6.27 -17.25 28.35
N SER A 213 7.49 -17.39 28.87
CA SER A 213 8.44 -16.30 29.09
C SER A 213 9.86 -16.76 28.75
N TRP A 214 10.64 -15.92 28.07
CA TRP A 214 12.02 -16.22 27.63
C TRP A 214 12.89 -14.99 27.81
N ALA A 215 14.09 -15.15 28.37
CA ALA A 215 14.97 -14.00 28.60
C ALA A 215 16.42 -14.36 28.78
N TYR A 216 17.27 -13.37 28.54
CA TYR A 216 18.70 -13.35 28.83
C TYR A 216 18.96 -12.45 30.04
N HIS A 217 19.68 -12.97 31.04
CA HIS A 217 19.91 -12.31 32.33
C HIS A 217 21.34 -11.81 32.45
N GLY A 218 21.49 -10.59 32.97
CA GLY A 218 22.77 -9.88 32.95
C GLY A 218 23.75 -10.25 34.05
N ASP A 219 23.28 -10.82 35.15
CA ASP A 219 24.09 -11.16 36.33
C ASP A 219 24.89 -12.46 36.18
N ASP A 220 24.36 -13.43 35.44
CA ASP A 220 24.98 -14.74 35.20
C ASP A 220 25.33 -14.98 33.72
N GLY A 221 24.68 -14.27 32.80
CA GLY A 221 24.82 -14.49 31.36
C GLY A 221 23.98 -15.66 30.84
N TYR A 222 22.99 -16.11 31.61
CA TYR A 222 22.19 -17.28 31.29
C TYR A 222 20.91 -16.91 30.56
N VAL A 223 20.37 -17.89 29.84
CA VAL A 223 19.04 -17.84 29.24
C VAL A 223 18.08 -18.67 30.07
N PHE A 224 16.92 -18.07 30.36
CA PHE A 224 15.81 -18.67 31.07
C PHE A 224 14.63 -18.79 30.10
N ALA A 225 14.06 -20.00 29.99
CA ALA A 225 13.06 -20.33 28.98
C ALA A 225 11.94 -21.16 29.60
N CYS A 226 10.85 -20.50 29.98
CA CYS A 226 9.70 -21.10 30.67
C CYS A 226 10.04 -21.76 32.02
N THR A 227 11.15 -21.40 32.65
CA THR A 227 11.61 -21.98 33.92
C THR A 227 12.64 -21.10 34.60
N ALA A 228 12.67 -21.11 35.94
CA ALA A 228 13.68 -20.46 36.75
C ALA A 228 15.05 -21.19 36.75
N SER A 229 15.20 -22.28 35.99
CA SER A 229 16.48 -22.96 35.79
C SER A 229 17.17 -22.43 34.53
N GLY A 230 18.17 -21.57 34.73
CA GLY A 230 18.94 -20.94 33.64
C GLY A 230 19.94 -21.89 32.98
N LYS A 231 20.23 -21.63 31.71
CA LYS A 231 21.27 -22.33 30.92
C LYS A 231 22.35 -21.34 30.49
N THR A 232 23.61 -21.75 30.57
CA THR A 232 24.74 -20.96 30.05
C THR A 232 24.53 -20.63 28.58
N TYR A 233 24.71 -19.36 28.22
CA TYR A 233 24.44 -18.87 26.87
C TYR A 233 25.47 -17.82 26.44
N GLY A 234 25.54 -16.70 27.15
CA GLY A 234 26.32 -15.54 26.74
C GLY A 234 27.17 -14.96 27.87
N PRO A 235 27.91 -13.87 27.59
CA PRO A 235 28.63 -13.13 28.61
C PRO A 235 27.67 -12.50 29.63
N LYS A 236 28.18 -11.91 30.72
CA LYS A 236 27.37 -11.02 31.57
C LYS A 236 27.21 -9.66 30.91
N PHE A 237 26.23 -8.87 31.34
CA PHE A 237 26.09 -7.47 30.90
C PHE A 237 25.85 -6.50 32.05
N THR A 238 26.18 -5.24 31.81
CA THR A 238 26.18 -4.19 32.83
C THR A 238 25.83 -2.83 32.23
N SER A 239 25.88 -1.77 33.04
CA SER A 239 25.67 -0.40 32.58
C SER A 239 26.49 -0.09 31.32
N GLN A 240 25.89 0.67 30.41
CA GLN A 240 26.37 1.04 29.07
C GLN A 240 26.35 -0.08 28.02
N ASP A 241 26.13 -1.34 28.39
CA ASP A 241 25.91 -2.38 27.40
C ASP A 241 24.54 -2.19 26.70
N VAL A 242 24.50 -2.54 25.42
CA VAL A 242 23.30 -2.62 24.59
C VAL A 242 23.01 -4.07 24.29
N ILE A 243 21.83 -4.54 24.72
CA ILE A 243 21.39 -5.91 24.54
C ILE A 243 20.25 -5.94 23.55
N GLY A 244 20.47 -6.61 22.42
CA GLY A 244 19.43 -6.87 21.44
C GLY A 244 18.69 -8.16 21.72
N CYS A 245 17.43 -8.19 21.34
CA CYS A 245 16.57 -9.36 21.46
C CYS A 245 15.78 -9.53 20.17
N GLY A 246 15.98 -10.69 19.53
CA GLY A 246 15.37 -11.02 18.25
C GLY A 246 14.57 -12.32 18.30
N ILE A 247 13.49 -12.39 17.52
CA ILE A 247 12.67 -13.59 17.32
C ILE A 247 12.48 -13.81 15.82
N ASN A 248 12.78 -15.02 15.36
CA ASN A 248 12.44 -15.48 14.02
C ASN A 248 11.20 -16.38 14.10
N PHE A 249 10.08 -15.93 13.57
CA PHE A 249 8.80 -16.66 13.63
C PHE A 249 8.72 -17.83 12.64
N LYS A 250 9.52 -17.82 11.56
CA LYS A 250 9.66 -18.94 10.61
C LYS A 250 10.27 -20.16 11.29
N THR A 251 11.34 -19.97 12.05
CA THR A 251 12.01 -21.06 12.79
C THR A 251 11.45 -21.24 14.21
N GLY A 252 10.77 -20.23 14.75
CA GLY A 252 10.34 -20.19 16.15
C GLY A 252 11.51 -20.10 17.14
N THR A 253 12.60 -19.43 16.75
CA THR A 253 13.82 -19.32 17.56
C THR A 253 14.10 -17.89 17.98
N ALA A 254 14.44 -17.69 19.24
CA ALA A 254 14.90 -16.39 19.75
C ALA A 254 16.43 -16.36 19.87
N PHE A 255 17.00 -15.17 19.64
CA PHE A 255 18.43 -14.89 19.75
C PHE A 255 18.64 -13.57 20.47
N PHE A 256 19.85 -13.36 20.97
CA PHE A 256 20.25 -12.10 21.59
C PHE A 256 21.53 -11.57 20.95
N THR A 257 21.74 -10.28 21.11
CA THR A 257 22.97 -9.60 20.71
C THR A 257 23.52 -8.81 21.89
N LYS A 258 24.83 -8.61 21.91
CA LYS A 258 25.48 -7.72 22.86
C LYS A 258 26.40 -6.78 22.11
N ASN A 259 26.17 -5.47 22.25
CA ASN A 259 26.98 -4.41 21.63
C ASN A 259 27.22 -4.66 20.12
N GLY A 260 26.17 -5.04 19.40
CA GLY A 260 26.21 -5.34 17.96
C GLY A 260 26.76 -6.72 17.58
N THR A 261 27.09 -7.59 18.54
CA THR A 261 27.56 -8.96 18.26
C THR A 261 26.45 -9.98 18.50
N HIS A 262 26.14 -10.81 17.51
CA HIS A 262 25.16 -11.89 17.62
C HIS A 262 25.68 -13.04 18.51
N LEU A 263 24.90 -13.43 19.52
CA LEU A 263 25.31 -14.43 20.53
C LEU A 263 24.86 -15.87 20.21
N GLY A 264 24.21 -16.08 19.06
CA GLY A 264 23.67 -17.37 18.64
C GLY A 264 22.24 -17.60 19.09
N THR A 265 21.66 -18.72 18.69
CA THR A 265 20.28 -19.08 19.07
C THR A 265 20.18 -19.43 20.55
N ALA A 266 19.31 -18.74 21.27
CA ALA A 266 19.11 -18.89 22.70
C ALA A 266 17.98 -19.87 23.03
N CYS A 267 16.83 -19.67 22.39
CA CYS A 267 15.61 -20.41 22.68
C CYS A 267 15.05 -21.02 21.39
N HIS A 268 14.52 -22.23 21.52
CA HIS A 268 13.82 -22.93 20.45
C HIS A 268 12.34 -23.07 20.81
N SER A 269 11.49 -23.26 19.81
CA SER A 269 10.06 -23.52 20.00
C SER A 269 9.32 -22.38 20.71
N VAL A 270 9.69 -21.13 20.45
CA VAL A 270 8.96 -19.94 20.91
C VAL A 270 7.71 -19.79 20.03
N ARG A 271 6.68 -20.59 20.32
CA ARG A 271 5.42 -20.65 19.57
C ARG A 271 4.27 -20.21 20.45
N VAL A 272 4.22 -18.91 20.73
CA VAL A 272 3.12 -18.28 21.46
C VAL A 272 2.39 -17.35 20.53
N ASP A 273 1.08 -17.25 20.72
CA ASP A 273 0.26 -16.42 19.86
C ASP A 273 0.55 -14.92 20.03
N LYS A 274 0.43 -14.41 21.26
CA LYS A 274 0.67 -13.00 21.58
C LYS A 274 1.93 -12.85 22.44
N LEU A 275 3.04 -12.55 21.77
CA LEU A 275 4.35 -12.39 22.38
C LEU A 275 4.71 -10.90 22.52
N TYR A 276 5.11 -10.47 23.71
CA TYR A 276 5.45 -9.07 24.00
C TYR A 276 6.92 -8.95 24.37
N PRO A 277 7.67 -7.96 23.84
CA PRO A 277 8.90 -7.48 24.45
C PRO A 277 8.71 -7.25 25.94
N SER A 278 9.70 -7.67 26.73
CA SER A 278 9.60 -7.69 28.18
C SER A 278 10.96 -7.42 28.82
N VAL A 279 10.97 -6.59 29.85
CA VAL A 279 12.13 -6.35 30.70
C VAL A 279 11.74 -6.49 32.16
N GLY A 280 12.61 -7.10 32.95
CA GLY A 280 12.45 -7.21 34.39
C GLY A 280 13.70 -6.74 35.13
N MET A 281 13.47 -6.17 36.31
CA MET A 281 14.49 -5.63 37.20
C MET A 281 14.20 -6.05 38.63
N LYS A 282 15.24 -6.06 39.46
CA LYS A 282 15.12 -6.51 40.86
C LYS A 282 15.63 -5.50 41.88
N LYS A 283 16.54 -4.61 41.49
CA LYS A 283 17.17 -3.69 42.44
C LYS A 283 16.81 -2.24 42.13
N ALA A 284 16.53 -1.49 43.20
CA ALA A 284 16.26 -0.07 43.08
C ALA A 284 17.40 0.62 42.32
N GLN A 285 17.08 1.60 41.49
CA GLN A 285 17.99 2.33 40.59
C GLN A 285 18.44 1.56 39.35
N ASP A 286 17.99 0.31 39.14
CA ASP A 286 18.08 -0.30 37.82
C ASP A 286 17.27 0.55 36.84
N PHE A 287 17.89 0.90 35.72
CA PHE A 287 17.34 1.84 34.75
C PHE A 287 17.75 1.45 33.35
N VAL A 288 16.78 1.32 32.45
CA VAL A 288 17.03 0.92 31.06
C VAL A 288 16.27 1.81 30.09
N ARG A 289 16.76 1.87 28.86
CA ARG A 289 16.07 2.47 27.71
C ARG A 289 15.88 1.43 26.62
N VAL A 290 14.71 1.41 26.01
CA VAL A 290 14.40 0.54 24.86
C VAL A 290 14.42 1.32 23.56
N ASN A 291 14.92 0.68 22.51
CA ASN A 291 14.79 1.07 21.13
C ASN A 291 13.97 0.01 20.39
N PHE A 292 12.73 0.35 20.02
CA PHE A 292 11.85 -0.48 19.19
C PHE A 292 12.05 -0.26 17.67
N GLY A 293 13.08 0.50 17.28
CA GLY A 293 13.39 0.85 15.88
C GLY A 293 13.16 2.31 15.51
N LYS A 294 12.95 3.19 16.50
CA LYS A 294 12.87 4.65 16.29
C LYS A 294 14.24 5.27 16.03
N THR A 295 15.30 4.64 16.52
CA THR A 295 16.69 5.02 16.27
C THR A 295 17.45 3.85 15.63
N PRO A 296 18.57 4.10 14.93
CA PRO A 296 19.40 3.01 14.41
C PRO A 296 19.79 2.02 15.50
N PHE A 297 19.78 0.73 15.15
CA PHE A 297 20.25 -0.34 16.03
C PHE A 297 21.79 -0.42 16.03
N VAL A 298 22.35 -0.95 17.10
CA VAL A 298 23.79 -1.25 17.18
C VAL A 298 24.11 -2.51 16.39
N PHE A 299 23.23 -3.50 16.40
CA PHE A 299 23.32 -4.69 15.56
C PHE A 299 22.80 -4.43 14.14
N ASP A 300 23.47 -5.00 13.14
CA ASP A 300 23.03 -4.99 11.75
C ASP A 300 21.87 -5.98 11.52
N ILE A 301 20.70 -5.61 12.04
CA ILE A 301 19.46 -6.37 11.85
C ILE A 301 18.96 -6.29 10.41
N ASP A 302 19.21 -5.17 9.73
CA ASP A 302 18.87 -4.97 8.32
C ASP A 302 19.54 -6.04 7.45
N GLY A 303 20.85 -6.26 7.62
CA GLY A 303 21.58 -7.31 6.90
C GLY A 303 21.07 -8.72 7.19
N LEU A 304 20.72 -9.03 8.44
CA LEU A 304 20.20 -10.34 8.83
C LEU A 304 18.84 -10.62 8.18
N VAL A 305 17.93 -9.65 8.20
CA VAL A 305 16.59 -9.81 7.61
C VAL A 305 16.65 -9.86 6.09
N GLU A 306 17.52 -9.05 5.47
CA GLU A 306 17.75 -9.08 4.03
C GLU A 306 18.33 -10.43 3.57
N GLN A 307 19.27 -11.00 4.34
CA GLN A 307 19.80 -12.33 4.04
C GLN A 307 18.70 -13.41 4.11
N GLU A 308 17.82 -13.35 5.13
CA GLU A 308 16.71 -14.29 5.23
C GLU A 308 15.72 -14.13 4.06
N ARG A 309 15.45 -12.89 3.64
CA ARG A 309 14.64 -12.58 2.47
C ARG A 309 15.22 -13.21 1.20
N GLN A 310 16.53 -13.03 0.96
CA GLN A 310 17.23 -13.62 -0.19
C GLN A 310 17.18 -15.15 -0.18
N ASN A 311 17.32 -15.78 0.99
CA ASN A 311 17.18 -17.24 1.10
C ASN A 311 15.77 -17.70 0.69
N VAL A 312 14.73 -17.00 1.13
CA VAL A 312 13.33 -17.32 0.76
C VAL A 312 13.11 -17.16 -0.74
N LEU A 313 13.59 -16.07 -1.35
CA LEU A 313 13.48 -15.86 -2.80
C LEU A 313 14.23 -16.93 -3.60
N ALA A 314 15.44 -17.28 -3.18
CA ALA A 314 16.21 -18.35 -3.83
C ALA A 314 15.54 -19.73 -3.70
N ASP A 315 14.77 -19.97 -2.64
CA ASP A 315 13.96 -21.18 -2.49
C ASP A 315 12.74 -21.17 -3.43
N LEU A 316 12.13 -20.00 -3.67
CA LEU A 316 11.05 -19.84 -4.65
C LEU A 316 11.53 -20.12 -6.07
N ASP A 317 12.69 -19.59 -6.47
CA ASP A 317 13.27 -19.81 -7.81
C ASP A 317 13.57 -21.29 -8.10
N ARG A 318 13.72 -22.11 -7.05
CA ARG A 318 13.98 -23.55 -7.16
C ARG A 318 12.72 -24.40 -7.02
N ALA A 319 11.56 -23.79 -6.81
CA ALA A 319 10.32 -24.51 -6.60
C ALA A 319 9.94 -25.35 -7.85
N ASP A 320 9.49 -26.58 -7.62
CA ASP A 320 9.05 -27.45 -8.71
C ASP A 320 7.65 -27.02 -9.22
N VAL A 321 7.65 -26.43 -10.41
CA VAL A 321 6.45 -25.94 -11.10
C VAL A 321 5.76 -27.01 -11.95
N SER A 322 6.32 -28.23 -12.07
CA SER A 322 5.83 -29.25 -13.01
C SER A 322 4.42 -29.76 -12.68
N ARG A 323 3.92 -29.47 -11.47
CA ARG A 323 2.63 -29.95 -10.96
C ARG A 323 1.56 -28.86 -10.86
N LEU A 324 1.85 -27.65 -11.33
CA LEU A 324 0.94 -26.51 -11.17
C LEU A 324 -0.39 -26.72 -11.90
N HIS A 325 -0.37 -27.18 -13.15
CA HIS A 325 -1.60 -27.36 -13.94
C HIS A 325 -1.50 -28.50 -14.99
N PRO A 326 -1.48 -29.78 -14.59
CA PRO A 326 -1.50 -30.90 -15.55
C PRO A 326 -2.78 -30.88 -16.41
N PRO A 327 -2.72 -31.11 -17.74
CA PRO A 327 -1.57 -31.57 -18.52
C PRO A 327 -0.62 -30.47 -19.02
N ASP A 328 -0.93 -29.20 -18.79
CA ASP A 328 -0.15 -28.07 -19.28
C ASP A 328 1.18 -27.93 -18.53
N ASN A 329 2.23 -27.55 -19.25
CA ASN A 329 3.48 -27.10 -18.64
C ASN A 329 3.38 -25.61 -18.27
N GLU A 330 4.37 -25.10 -17.54
CA GLU A 330 4.39 -23.71 -17.07
C GLU A 330 4.25 -22.70 -18.23
N SER A 331 4.98 -22.89 -19.34
CA SER A 331 4.89 -21.99 -20.50
C SER A 331 3.51 -21.99 -21.13
N THR A 332 2.89 -23.15 -21.32
CA THR A 332 1.52 -23.26 -21.84
C THR A 332 0.52 -22.59 -20.91
N LEU A 333 0.65 -22.77 -19.59
CA LEU A 333 -0.20 -22.10 -18.61
C LEU A 333 -0.05 -20.57 -18.69
N ILE A 334 1.18 -20.05 -18.75
CA ILE A 334 1.44 -18.61 -18.87
C ILE A 334 0.88 -18.06 -20.18
N HIS A 335 1.07 -18.75 -21.31
CA HIS A 335 0.51 -18.32 -22.59
C HIS A 335 -1.03 -18.27 -22.55
N ASN A 336 -1.66 -19.27 -21.94
CA ASN A 336 -3.12 -19.29 -21.77
C ASN A 336 -3.60 -18.13 -20.90
N LEU A 337 -2.90 -17.80 -19.81
CA LEU A 337 -3.22 -16.67 -18.94
C LEU A 337 -3.07 -15.32 -19.65
N ILE A 338 -2.00 -15.13 -20.41
CA ILE A 338 -1.76 -13.90 -21.20
C ILE A 338 -2.82 -13.76 -22.29
N GLY A 339 -3.09 -14.82 -23.06
CA GLY A 339 -4.11 -14.82 -24.10
C GLY A 339 -5.50 -14.52 -23.55
N GLN A 340 -5.85 -15.14 -22.40
CA GLN A 340 -7.11 -14.87 -21.71
C GLN A 340 -7.20 -13.43 -21.23
N TYR A 341 -6.13 -12.87 -20.65
CA TYR A 341 -6.09 -11.46 -20.22
C TYR A 341 -6.29 -10.51 -21.41
N LEU A 342 -5.55 -10.70 -22.51
CA LEU A 342 -5.66 -9.85 -23.69
C LEU A 342 -7.07 -9.87 -24.29
N ALA A 343 -7.68 -11.05 -24.38
CA ALA A 343 -9.05 -11.19 -24.86
C ALA A 343 -10.09 -10.59 -23.90
N HIS A 344 -9.88 -10.76 -22.60
CA HIS A 344 -10.76 -10.27 -21.54
C HIS A 344 -10.80 -8.74 -21.52
N GLU A 345 -9.64 -8.09 -21.57
CA GLU A 345 -9.46 -6.63 -21.57
C GLU A 345 -9.80 -5.95 -22.91
N GLY A 346 -10.07 -6.74 -23.95
CA GLY A 346 -10.46 -6.25 -25.27
C GLY A 346 -9.29 -5.84 -26.16
N TYR A 347 -8.07 -6.30 -25.89
CA TYR A 347 -6.88 -6.17 -26.74
C TYR A 347 -6.90 -7.21 -27.88
N VAL A 348 -7.97 -7.22 -28.68
CA VAL A 348 -8.27 -8.29 -29.65
C VAL A 348 -7.18 -8.48 -30.69
N GLU A 349 -6.67 -7.38 -31.27
CA GLU A 349 -5.60 -7.44 -32.28
C GLU A 349 -4.31 -8.03 -31.69
N THR A 350 -3.93 -7.58 -30.49
CA THR A 350 -2.79 -8.10 -29.75
C THR A 350 -2.98 -9.57 -29.38
N ALA A 351 -4.17 -9.96 -28.94
CA ALA A 351 -4.50 -11.35 -28.61
C ALA A 351 -4.35 -12.27 -29.84
N LYS A 352 -4.80 -11.82 -31.02
CA LYS A 352 -4.67 -12.57 -32.27
C LYS A 352 -3.21 -12.70 -32.71
N ALA A 353 -2.44 -11.61 -32.64
CA ALA A 353 -1.01 -11.63 -32.95
C ALA A 353 -0.27 -12.58 -31.99
N PHE A 354 -0.55 -12.47 -30.68
CA PHE A 354 0.04 -13.33 -29.66
C PHE A 354 -0.30 -14.81 -29.87
N ALA A 355 -1.57 -15.15 -30.15
CA ALA A 355 -1.98 -16.53 -30.41
C ALA A 355 -1.24 -17.12 -31.61
N LYS A 356 -1.07 -16.33 -32.69
CA LYS A 356 -0.32 -16.73 -33.87
C LYS A 356 1.16 -16.99 -33.54
N ASP A 357 1.80 -16.09 -32.81
CA ASP A 357 3.21 -16.23 -32.42
C ASP A 357 3.42 -17.47 -31.53
N VAL A 358 2.50 -17.73 -30.59
CA VAL A 358 2.54 -18.94 -29.75
C VAL A 358 2.37 -20.21 -30.59
N GLU A 359 1.46 -20.21 -31.56
CA GLU A 359 1.29 -21.35 -32.48
C GLU A 359 2.54 -21.59 -33.35
N GLU A 360 3.15 -20.53 -33.89
CA GLU A 360 4.39 -20.61 -34.66
C GLU A 360 5.55 -21.17 -33.82
N GLN A 361 5.68 -20.73 -32.55
CA GLN A 361 6.67 -21.28 -31.62
C GLN A 361 6.37 -22.72 -31.24
N GLN A 362 5.12 -23.06 -30.94
CA GLN A 362 4.73 -24.42 -30.55
C GLN A 362 5.01 -25.38 -31.72
N GLN A 363 4.64 -25.02 -32.95
CA GLN A 363 4.92 -25.82 -34.15
C GLN A 363 6.40 -26.05 -34.41
N ALA A 364 7.27 -25.14 -33.95
CA ALA A 364 8.72 -25.28 -34.07
C ALA A 364 9.32 -26.27 -33.04
N PHE A 365 8.64 -26.52 -31.91
CA PHE A 365 9.14 -27.35 -30.80
C PHE A 365 8.40 -28.67 -30.59
N ASP A 366 7.07 -28.69 -30.73
CA ASP A 366 6.20 -29.85 -30.58
C ASP A 366 5.22 -29.91 -31.76
N GLY A 367 5.08 -31.08 -32.39
CA GLY A 367 4.15 -31.29 -33.51
C GLY A 367 2.69 -30.85 -33.21
N PRO A 368 1.80 -30.82 -34.21
CA PRO A 368 0.57 -30.03 -34.19
C PRO A 368 -0.32 -30.37 -32.99
N SER A 369 -0.46 -29.42 -32.06
CA SER A 369 -1.41 -29.43 -30.96
C SER A 369 -2.63 -28.54 -31.27
N GLN A 370 -3.72 -28.74 -30.53
CA GLN A 370 -5.01 -28.09 -30.82
C GLN A 370 -4.92 -26.56 -30.70
N PRO A 371 -5.46 -25.80 -31.67
CA PRO A 371 -5.47 -24.35 -31.62
C PRO A 371 -6.31 -23.85 -30.43
N LEU A 372 -5.90 -22.71 -29.87
CA LEU A 372 -6.67 -21.93 -28.89
C LEU A 372 -8.02 -21.57 -29.54
N ARG A 373 -9.09 -22.29 -29.18
CA ARG A 373 -10.44 -22.03 -29.69
C ARG A 373 -11.04 -20.80 -29.03
N ILE A 374 -10.82 -19.64 -29.62
CA ILE A 374 -11.67 -18.47 -29.41
C ILE A 374 -12.92 -18.68 -30.28
N SER A 375 -14.11 -18.65 -29.68
CA SER A 375 -15.37 -18.87 -30.42
C SER A 375 -15.74 -17.62 -31.25
N SER A 376 -16.45 -17.79 -32.37
CA SER A 376 -16.81 -16.66 -33.25
C SER A 376 -17.76 -15.64 -32.59
N GLU A 377 -18.57 -16.07 -31.62
CA GLU A 377 -19.41 -15.17 -30.80
C GLU A 377 -18.59 -14.38 -29.79
N ASP A 378 -17.54 -14.98 -29.22
CA ASP A 378 -16.59 -14.29 -28.36
C ASP A 378 -15.85 -13.19 -29.11
N ASP A 379 -15.51 -13.44 -30.38
CA ASP A 379 -14.89 -12.46 -31.26
C ASP A 379 -15.81 -11.25 -31.49
N GLN A 380 -17.10 -11.44 -31.72
CA GLN A 380 -18.03 -10.32 -31.93
C GLN A 380 -18.12 -9.43 -30.69
N HIS A 381 -18.34 -10.03 -29.51
CA HIS A 381 -18.37 -9.27 -28.26
C HIS A 381 -17.01 -8.63 -27.94
N ALA A 382 -15.89 -9.29 -28.27
CA ALA A 382 -14.56 -8.71 -28.07
C ALA A 382 -14.35 -7.46 -28.95
N ASN A 383 -14.77 -7.51 -30.22
CA ASN A 383 -14.75 -6.36 -31.12
C ASN A 383 -15.65 -5.21 -30.61
N HIS A 384 -16.85 -5.51 -30.12
CA HIS A 384 -17.74 -4.51 -29.53
C HIS A 384 -17.11 -3.85 -28.28
N ARG A 385 -16.53 -4.65 -27.38
CA ARG A 385 -15.82 -4.14 -26.19
C ARG A 385 -14.62 -3.28 -26.57
N GLN A 386 -13.81 -3.69 -27.55
CA GLN A 386 -12.68 -2.91 -28.05
C GLN A 386 -13.11 -1.53 -28.57
N ARG A 387 -14.21 -1.45 -29.34
CA ARG A 387 -14.77 -0.18 -29.84
C ARG A 387 -15.23 0.74 -28.71
N ILE A 388 -15.89 0.18 -27.69
CA ILE A 388 -16.35 0.92 -26.51
C ILE A 388 -15.15 1.44 -25.71
N ARG A 389 -14.21 0.56 -25.38
CA ARG A 389 -12.97 0.88 -24.64
C ARG A 389 -12.18 1.98 -25.33
N ARG A 390 -11.92 1.84 -26.64
CA ARG A 390 -11.22 2.85 -27.43
C ARG A 390 -11.92 4.21 -27.38
N SER A 391 -13.26 4.22 -27.48
CA SER A 391 -14.03 5.47 -27.38
C SER A 391 -13.88 6.14 -26.01
N ILE A 392 -13.84 5.36 -24.92
CA ILE A 392 -13.62 5.88 -23.56
C ILE A 392 -12.20 6.43 -23.40
N LEU A 393 -11.18 5.68 -23.84
CA LEU A 393 -9.78 6.08 -23.74
C LEU A 393 -9.47 7.33 -24.60
N ASP A 394 -10.13 7.47 -25.75
CA ASP A 394 -10.04 8.65 -26.61
C ASP A 394 -10.80 9.88 -26.03
N GLY A 395 -11.56 9.71 -24.93
CA GLY A 395 -12.39 10.76 -24.33
C GLY A 395 -13.69 11.06 -25.09
N ASP A 396 -14.12 10.17 -25.99
CA ASP A 396 -15.38 10.25 -26.72
C ASP A 396 -16.47 9.39 -26.03
N ILE A 397 -16.91 9.90 -24.88
CA ILE A 397 -17.88 9.19 -24.03
C ILE A 397 -19.26 9.09 -24.70
N ASP A 398 -19.62 10.02 -25.58
CA ASP A 398 -20.87 9.97 -26.34
C ASP A 398 -20.90 8.78 -27.30
N ARG A 399 -19.80 8.55 -28.04
CA ARG A 399 -19.66 7.37 -28.89
C ARG A 399 -19.72 6.09 -28.06
N ALA A 400 -19.06 6.05 -26.90
CA ALA A 400 -19.09 4.91 -25.99
C ALA A 400 -20.53 4.60 -25.52
N LEU A 401 -21.28 5.61 -25.05
CA LEU A 401 -22.68 5.46 -24.61
C LEU A 401 -23.59 4.97 -25.74
N LYS A 402 -23.39 5.43 -26.98
CA LYS A 402 -24.15 4.94 -28.13
C LYS A 402 -23.88 3.46 -28.41
N TYR A 403 -22.61 3.04 -28.42
CA TYR A 403 -22.26 1.63 -28.60
C TYR A 403 -22.82 0.75 -27.47
N LEU A 404 -22.76 1.22 -26.22
CA LEU A 404 -23.33 0.52 -25.07
C LEU A 404 -24.84 0.31 -25.21
N GLY A 405 -25.58 1.35 -25.60
CA GLY A 405 -27.02 1.26 -25.84
C GLY A 405 -27.39 0.37 -27.02
N ALA A 406 -26.52 0.27 -28.04
CA ALA A 406 -26.75 -0.57 -29.21
C ALA A 406 -26.45 -2.06 -28.95
N TYR A 407 -25.31 -2.36 -28.33
CA TYR A 407 -24.81 -3.73 -28.18
C TYR A 407 -25.23 -4.41 -26.87
N TYR A 408 -25.45 -3.65 -25.79
CA TYR A 408 -25.68 -4.17 -24.44
C TYR A 408 -26.90 -3.52 -23.78
N GLN A 409 -28.08 -3.87 -24.29
CA GLN A 409 -29.35 -3.40 -23.74
C GLN A 409 -29.49 -3.85 -22.29
N ASN A 410 -29.91 -2.94 -21.40
CA ASN A 410 -30.06 -3.16 -19.95
C ASN A 410 -28.75 -3.29 -19.14
N LEU A 411 -27.58 -2.97 -19.73
CA LEU A 411 -26.32 -2.98 -18.98
C LEU A 411 -26.38 -2.10 -17.72
N PHE A 412 -27.08 -0.96 -17.80
CA PHE A 412 -27.17 0.06 -16.75
C PHE A 412 -28.42 -0.05 -15.85
N ASP A 413 -28.95 -1.26 -15.69
CA ASP A 413 -29.98 -1.54 -14.68
C ASP A 413 -29.52 -1.17 -13.26
N ALA A 414 -30.41 -1.27 -12.28
CA ALA A 414 -30.17 -0.85 -10.90
C ALA A 414 -28.83 -1.33 -10.29
N ARG A 415 -28.29 -2.47 -10.75
CA ARG A 415 -26.99 -3.03 -10.34
C ARG A 415 -25.78 -2.21 -10.81
N ASN A 416 -25.80 -1.68 -12.03
CA ASN A 416 -24.67 -0.97 -12.65
C ASN A 416 -24.94 0.53 -12.83
N ARG A 417 -25.98 1.06 -12.16
CA ARG A 417 -26.37 2.47 -12.24
C ARG A 417 -25.24 3.42 -11.80
N ASP A 418 -24.37 2.97 -10.91
CA ASP A 418 -23.19 3.73 -10.46
C ASP A 418 -22.13 3.88 -11.58
N ILE A 419 -21.91 2.84 -12.38
CA ILE A 419 -21.00 2.89 -13.54
C ILE A 419 -21.53 3.89 -14.57
N TYR A 420 -22.85 3.88 -14.81
CA TYR A 420 -23.50 4.87 -15.65
C TYR A 420 -23.30 6.30 -15.13
N PHE A 421 -23.49 6.52 -13.81
CA PHE A 421 -23.22 7.81 -13.18
C PHE A 421 -21.77 8.28 -13.44
N ARG A 422 -20.80 7.40 -13.21
CA ARG A 422 -19.38 7.73 -13.36
C ARG A 422 -18.99 7.97 -14.83
N LEU A 423 -19.55 7.21 -15.76
CA LEU A 423 -19.39 7.46 -17.19
C LEU A 423 -19.96 8.83 -17.60
N ARG A 424 -21.15 9.18 -17.07
CA ARG A 424 -21.77 10.50 -17.30
C ARG A 424 -20.96 11.65 -16.68
N CYS A 425 -20.37 11.44 -15.50
CA CYS A 425 -19.44 12.36 -14.87
C CYS A 425 -18.16 12.51 -15.71
N ARG A 426 -17.61 11.41 -16.23
CA ARG A 426 -16.45 11.46 -17.12
C ARG A 426 -16.73 12.25 -18.39
N LYS A 427 -17.92 12.11 -18.99
CA LYS A 427 -18.33 12.95 -20.12
C LYS A 427 -18.24 14.43 -19.78
N TYR A 428 -18.74 14.84 -18.62
CA TYR A 428 -18.64 16.24 -18.19
C TYR A 428 -17.17 16.68 -18.06
N VAL A 429 -16.33 15.85 -17.40
CA VAL A 429 -14.90 16.11 -17.25
C VAL A 429 -14.22 16.31 -18.61
N GLU A 430 -14.50 15.45 -19.60
CA GLU A 430 -13.95 15.57 -20.95
C GLU A 430 -14.42 16.85 -21.68
N MET A 431 -15.68 17.24 -21.49
CA MET A 431 -16.20 18.49 -22.06
C MET A 431 -15.49 19.72 -21.46
N THR A 432 -15.32 19.75 -20.14
CA THR A 432 -14.64 20.84 -19.44
C THR A 432 -13.15 20.92 -19.78
N ARG A 433 -12.47 19.78 -19.97
CA ARG A 433 -11.08 19.74 -20.46
C ARG A 433 -10.96 20.33 -21.85
N LYS A 434 -11.80 19.90 -22.80
CA LYS A 434 -11.82 20.46 -24.17
C LYS A 434 -12.03 21.96 -24.17
N TYR A 435 -12.92 22.47 -23.30
CA TYR A 435 -13.12 23.92 -23.14
C TYR A 435 -11.84 24.63 -22.66
N THR A 436 -11.19 24.09 -21.62
CA THR A 436 -9.97 24.68 -21.04
C THR A 436 -8.83 24.73 -22.06
N GLU A 437 -8.60 23.62 -22.77
CA GLU A 437 -7.58 23.52 -23.83
C GLU A 437 -7.80 24.55 -24.96
N LEU A 438 -9.06 24.79 -25.36
CA LEU A 438 -9.42 25.78 -26.38
C LEU A 438 -9.33 27.23 -25.88
N SER A 439 -9.63 27.48 -24.61
CA SER A 439 -9.50 28.78 -23.96
C SER A 439 -8.02 29.19 -23.79
N ASP A 440 -7.15 28.23 -23.48
CA ASP A 440 -5.70 28.45 -23.37
C ASP A 440 -5.05 28.68 -24.74
N ALA A 441 -5.51 27.95 -25.77
CA ALA A 441 -5.06 28.15 -27.15
C ALA A 441 -5.45 29.53 -27.73
N THR A 442 -6.59 30.09 -27.30
CA THR A 442 -7.06 31.42 -27.74
C THR A 442 -6.47 32.59 -26.95
N SER A 443 -5.85 32.33 -25.79
CA SER A 443 -5.22 33.34 -24.93
C SER A 443 -3.69 33.44 -25.08
N SER A 444 -3.06 32.56 -25.87
CA SER A 444 -1.64 32.65 -26.21
C SER A 444 -1.39 33.65 -27.35
N PRO A 445 -0.49 34.65 -27.22
CA PRO A 445 -0.19 35.59 -28.28
C PRO A 445 0.57 34.89 -29.41
N ALA A 446 0.06 35.01 -30.63
CA ALA A 446 0.67 34.45 -31.84
C ALA A 446 2.16 34.81 -31.95
N LYS A 447 3.05 33.83 -31.78
CA LYS A 447 4.37 33.89 -32.39
C LYS A 447 4.22 33.38 -33.82
N GLN A 448 4.31 34.30 -34.78
CA GLN A 448 4.56 33.98 -36.18
C GLN A 448 5.90 33.23 -36.26
N SER A 449 5.85 31.92 -36.41
CA SER A 449 6.91 31.13 -37.02
C SER A 449 6.28 30.32 -38.13
N GLN A 450 6.77 30.53 -39.36
CA GLN A 450 6.37 29.79 -40.55
C GLN A 450 6.43 28.27 -40.28
N PRO A 451 5.51 27.48 -40.87
CA PRO A 451 5.57 26.04 -40.75
C PRO A 451 6.75 25.54 -41.59
N GLN A 452 7.81 25.04 -40.94
CA GLN A 452 8.67 24.06 -41.57
C GLN A 452 7.95 22.71 -41.51
N PRO A 453 7.86 21.96 -42.61
CA PRO A 453 7.25 20.65 -42.62
C PRO A 453 8.16 19.68 -41.86
N ASP A 454 7.67 19.16 -40.75
CA ASP A 454 8.34 18.14 -39.96
C ASP A 454 8.14 16.80 -40.68
N THR A 455 9.06 16.49 -41.61
CA THR A 455 9.07 15.29 -42.47
C THR A 455 9.20 13.97 -41.71
N GLN A 456 9.17 13.98 -40.38
CA GLN A 456 9.34 12.80 -39.54
C GLN A 456 8.00 12.16 -39.15
N MET A 457 6.88 12.91 -39.15
CA MET A 457 5.53 12.33 -38.94
C MET A 457 4.86 11.79 -40.21
N GLU A 458 5.36 12.12 -41.41
CA GLU A 458 4.84 11.56 -42.67
C GLU A 458 5.40 10.17 -42.98
N LEU A 459 6.57 9.81 -42.45
CA LEU A 459 7.18 8.48 -42.68
C LEU A 459 6.47 7.38 -41.87
N ASP A 460 6.01 7.66 -40.65
CA ASP A 460 5.24 6.70 -39.83
C ASP A 460 3.81 6.50 -40.36
N ASP A 461 3.20 7.55 -40.94
CA ASP A 461 1.85 7.49 -41.50
C ASP A 461 1.83 6.84 -42.90
N GLN A 462 2.94 6.91 -43.66
CA GLN A 462 3.14 6.14 -44.89
C GLN A 462 3.41 4.65 -44.61
N LEU A 463 4.24 4.32 -43.61
CA LEU A 463 4.49 2.91 -43.25
C LEU A 463 3.20 2.21 -42.78
N ARG A 464 2.32 2.91 -42.06
CA ARG A 464 1.00 2.40 -41.64
C ARG A 464 0.03 2.19 -42.81
N ARG A 465 0.07 3.05 -43.84
CA ARG A 465 -0.77 2.90 -45.03
C ARG A 465 -0.29 1.81 -45.97
N GLU A 466 1.02 1.63 -46.14
CA GLU A 466 1.58 0.58 -47.00
C GLU A 466 1.39 -0.82 -46.40
N THR A 467 1.40 -0.96 -45.08
CA THR A 467 1.11 -2.25 -44.40
C THR A 467 -0.36 -2.66 -44.54
N SER A 468 -1.25 -1.72 -44.90
CA SER A 468 -2.69 -1.96 -45.09
C SER A 468 -3.09 -2.24 -46.55
N GLN A 469 -2.15 -2.23 -47.50
CA GLN A 469 -2.45 -2.43 -48.94
C GLN A 469 -2.10 -3.80 -49.51
N ASN A 470 -1.46 -4.68 -48.74
CA ASN A 470 -1.09 -6.02 -49.22
C ASN A 470 -1.76 -7.10 -48.38
N LEU A 471 -3.02 -7.40 -48.68
CA LEU A 471 -3.65 -8.73 -48.55
C LEU A 471 -5.06 -8.63 -49.16
N GLU A 472 -5.25 -9.24 -50.34
CA GLU A 472 -6.57 -9.38 -50.94
C GLU A 472 -7.50 -10.23 -50.04
N PRO A 473 -8.77 -9.84 -49.81
CA PRO A 473 -9.73 -10.71 -49.19
C PRO A 473 -10.27 -11.71 -50.23
N SER A 474 -10.08 -13.00 -49.96
CA SER A 474 -10.79 -14.08 -50.64
C SER A 474 -12.29 -13.91 -50.39
N ALA A 475 -13.06 -13.76 -51.46
CA ALA A 475 -14.51 -13.73 -51.45
C ALA A 475 -15.07 -15.04 -50.90
N ASN A 476 -15.87 -14.95 -49.83
CA ASN A 476 -17.08 -15.73 -49.52
C ASN A 476 -17.28 -15.77 -48.00
N ASP A 477 -18.10 -14.86 -47.48
CA ASP A 477 -19.30 -15.20 -46.69
C ASP A 477 -19.97 -13.88 -46.27
N ASP A 478 -20.77 -13.35 -47.20
CA ASP A 478 -21.77 -12.32 -46.93
C ASP A 478 -22.94 -12.95 -46.17
N VAL A 479 -23.10 -12.54 -44.92
CA VAL A 479 -24.44 -12.38 -44.34
C VAL A 479 -24.50 -10.97 -43.78
N ASP A 480 -24.93 -10.06 -44.65
CA ASP A 480 -25.31 -8.68 -44.33
C ASP A 480 -26.30 -8.64 -43.16
N MET A 481 -25.92 -7.94 -42.10
CA MET A 481 -26.86 -7.28 -41.21
C MET A 481 -26.46 -5.81 -41.10
N ASP A 482 -27.20 -5.02 -41.87
CA ASP A 482 -27.30 -3.56 -41.91
C ASP A 482 -27.06 -2.89 -40.54
N GLY A 483 -25.86 -2.35 -40.38
CA GLY A 483 -25.44 -1.53 -39.25
C GLY A 483 -24.48 -0.41 -39.67
N SER A 484 -24.47 -0.05 -40.96
CA SER A 484 -23.75 1.08 -41.53
C SER A 484 -24.37 2.40 -41.07
N GLN A 485 -24.09 2.76 -39.82
CA GLN A 485 -23.80 4.14 -39.47
C GLN A 485 -22.37 4.17 -38.95
N GLU A 486 -21.41 4.33 -39.86
CA GLU A 486 -20.20 5.04 -39.46
C GLU A 486 -20.67 6.38 -38.87
N LEU A 487 -20.49 6.52 -37.57
CA LEU A 487 -20.76 7.76 -36.87
C LEU A 487 -19.92 8.86 -37.53
N PRO A 488 -20.48 10.07 -37.70
CA PRO A 488 -19.77 11.15 -38.36
C PRO A 488 -18.39 11.37 -37.70
N PRO A 489 -17.38 11.80 -38.49
CA PRO A 489 -16.06 12.09 -37.97
C PRO A 489 -16.14 13.12 -36.83
N LYS A 490 -15.14 13.10 -35.94
CA LYS A 490 -15.01 13.93 -34.73
C LYS A 490 -15.74 15.28 -34.91
N SER A 491 -16.72 15.51 -34.04
CA SER A 491 -17.61 16.67 -33.98
C SER A 491 -17.04 17.95 -34.61
N SER A 492 -17.80 18.53 -35.54
CA SER A 492 -17.70 19.90 -36.04
C SER A 492 -17.01 20.85 -35.07
N PHE A 493 -16.01 21.61 -35.54
CA PHE A 493 -15.28 22.64 -34.77
C PHE A 493 -16.25 23.60 -34.05
N MET A 494 -16.61 23.29 -32.81
CA MET A 494 -17.39 24.17 -31.95
C MET A 494 -16.46 25.25 -31.39
N LYS A 495 -16.93 26.50 -31.37
CA LYS A 495 -16.20 27.60 -30.73
C LYS A 495 -16.21 27.40 -29.20
N ALA A 496 -15.19 27.92 -28.50
CA ALA A 496 -15.05 27.78 -27.04
C ALA A 496 -16.33 28.18 -26.27
N ASP A 497 -16.99 29.27 -26.68
CA ASP A 497 -18.25 29.73 -26.06
C ASP A 497 -19.40 28.73 -26.20
N GLN A 498 -19.47 28.01 -27.31
CA GLN A 498 -20.50 26.98 -27.54
C GLN A 498 -20.25 25.75 -26.67
N ILE A 499 -18.98 25.38 -26.50
CA ILE A 499 -18.59 24.27 -25.62
C ILE A 499 -18.89 24.63 -24.16
N LEU A 500 -18.60 25.87 -23.74
CA LEU A 500 -18.93 26.34 -22.40
C LEU A 500 -20.43 26.23 -22.11
N MET A 501 -21.28 26.73 -23.01
CA MET A 501 -22.74 26.61 -22.87
C MET A 501 -23.18 25.15 -22.79
N ALA A 502 -22.62 24.27 -23.63
CA ALA A 502 -22.90 22.84 -23.59
C ALA A 502 -22.45 22.18 -22.28
N CYS A 503 -21.31 22.57 -21.71
CA CYS A 503 -20.83 22.07 -20.42
C CYS A 503 -21.78 22.46 -19.29
N VAL A 504 -22.21 23.72 -19.25
CA VAL A 504 -23.14 24.21 -18.22
C VAL A 504 -24.48 23.48 -18.33
N GLN A 505 -25.01 23.37 -19.54
CA GLN A 505 -26.28 22.65 -19.77
C GLN A 505 -26.18 21.18 -19.36
N TYR A 506 -25.13 20.48 -19.78
CA TYR A 506 -24.93 19.07 -19.44
C TYR A 506 -24.73 18.87 -17.92
N GLY A 507 -24.03 19.78 -17.25
CA GLY A 507 -23.90 19.76 -15.79
C GLY A 507 -25.24 19.92 -15.06
N GLN A 508 -26.11 20.81 -15.54
CA GLN A 508 -27.47 20.99 -15.01
C GLN A 508 -28.33 19.73 -15.21
N GLU A 509 -28.26 19.13 -16.40
CA GLU A 509 -28.95 17.87 -16.71
C GLU A 509 -28.48 16.74 -15.78
N LEU A 510 -27.16 16.59 -15.59
CA LEU A 510 -26.57 15.60 -14.71
C LEU A 510 -27.01 15.79 -13.24
N GLN A 511 -27.01 17.04 -12.76
CA GLN A 511 -27.47 17.38 -11.42
C GLN A 511 -28.95 17.06 -11.23
N GLN A 512 -29.78 17.32 -12.24
CA GLN A 512 -31.22 17.06 -12.20
C GLN A 512 -31.53 15.57 -12.19
N GLU A 513 -30.83 14.79 -13.03
CA GLU A 513 -30.98 13.34 -13.14
C GLU A 513 -30.67 12.62 -11.82
N TRP A 514 -29.70 13.13 -11.06
CA TRP A 514 -29.21 12.51 -9.82
C TRP A 514 -29.62 13.23 -8.53
N LYS A 515 -30.47 14.26 -8.63
CA LYS A 515 -30.92 15.09 -7.48
C LYS A 515 -31.56 14.30 -6.34
N SER A 516 -32.27 13.23 -6.66
CA SER A 516 -32.99 12.40 -5.67
C SER A 516 -32.11 11.36 -4.99
N ASP A 517 -30.88 11.14 -5.48
CA ASP A 517 -29.94 10.18 -4.89
C ASP A 517 -29.29 10.78 -3.63
N ARG A 518 -29.45 10.07 -2.51
CA ARG A 518 -28.94 10.50 -1.19
C ARG A 518 -27.58 9.91 -0.84
N ARG A 519 -26.97 9.11 -1.72
CA ARG A 519 -25.66 8.52 -1.47
C ARG A 519 -24.59 9.61 -1.42
N ALA A 520 -23.80 9.62 -0.34
CA ALA A 520 -22.86 10.69 -0.03
C ALA A 520 -21.77 10.86 -1.10
N HIS A 521 -21.31 9.78 -1.73
CA HIS A 521 -20.29 9.84 -2.78
C HIS A 521 -20.81 10.51 -4.05
N ILE A 522 -22.06 10.25 -4.45
CA ILE A 522 -22.70 10.87 -5.61
C ILE A 522 -22.88 12.37 -5.38
N GLN A 523 -23.39 12.76 -4.21
CA GLN A 523 -23.57 14.17 -3.88
C GLN A 523 -22.25 14.93 -3.85
N LYS A 524 -21.21 14.32 -3.24
CA LYS A 524 -19.86 14.88 -3.23
C LYS A 524 -19.31 15.05 -4.65
N HIS A 525 -19.40 14.02 -5.48
CA HIS A 525 -18.86 14.06 -6.84
C HIS A 525 -19.58 15.09 -7.72
N LEU A 526 -20.91 15.21 -7.59
CA LEU A 526 -21.70 16.25 -8.24
C LEU A 526 -21.29 17.67 -7.80
N GLN A 527 -21.02 17.85 -6.50
CA GLN A 527 -20.54 19.11 -5.95
C GLN A 527 -19.15 19.45 -6.46
N ASP A 528 -18.22 18.48 -6.48
CA ASP A 528 -16.85 18.66 -6.97
C ASP A 528 -16.85 19.02 -8.46
N ILE A 529 -17.65 18.33 -9.27
CA ILE A 529 -17.84 18.61 -10.69
C ILE A 529 -18.40 20.02 -10.92
N SER A 530 -19.42 20.41 -10.15
CA SER A 530 -20.02 21.75 -10.24
C SER A 530 -19.04 22.85 -9.82
N ALA A 531 -18.16 22.57 -8.86
CA ALA A 531 -17.14 23.50 -8.39
C ALA A 531 -16.04 23.78 -9.43
N SER A 532 -15.90 22.95 -10.47
CA SER A 532 -14.89 23.15 -11.52
C SER A 532 -15.00 24.49 -12.24
N PHE A 533 -16.22 25.02 -12.43
CA PHE A 533 -16.43 26.34 -13.02
C PHE A 533 -16.01 27.51 -12.12
N ALA A 534 -15.79 27.28 -10.83
CA ALA A 534 -15.31 28.33 -9.92
C ALA A 534 -13.81 28.61 -10.12
N TYR A 535 -13.08 27.71 -10.79
CA TYR A 535 -11.64 27.82 -11.01
C TYR A 535 -11.34 28.26 -12.43
N ARG A 536 -10.42 29.22 -12.56
CA ARG A 536 -9.91 29.69 -13.86
C ARG A 536 -8.99 28.65 -14.51
N ASN A 537 -8.17 27.98 -13.70
CA ASN A 537 -7.35 26.85 -14.10
C ASN A 537 -7.77 25.62 -13.28
N ILE A 538 -8.38 24.65 -13.94
CA ILE A 538 -8.86 23.41 -13.31
C ILE A 538 -7.71 22.53 -12.77
N TYR A 539 -6.50 22.65 -13.33
CA TYR A 539 -5.34 21.83 -12.93
C TYR A 539 -4.69 22.30 -11.63
N GLU A 540 -4.90 23.56 -11.24
CA GLU A 540 -4.43 24.12 -9.97
C GLU A 540 -5.48 23.99 -8.84
N SER A 541 -6.65 23.43 -9.16
CA SER A 541 -7.74 23.31 -8.20
C SER A 541 -7.56 22.11 -7.26
N PRO A 542 -8.18 22.13 -6.06
CA PRO A 542 -8.23 20.96 -5.17
C PRO A 542 -8.89 19.71 -5.80
N ILE A 543 -9.62 19.88 -6.91
CA ILE A 543 -10.30 18.82 -7.66
C ILE A 543 -9.55 18.40 -8.93
N SER A 544 -8.30 18.85 -9.11
CA SER A 544 -7.47 18.56 -10.29
C SER A 544 -7.34 17.05 -10.58
N HIS A 545 -7.32 16.23 -9.53
CA HIS A 545 -7.29 14.77 -9.63
C HIS A 545 -8.44 14.18 -10.46
N LEU A 546 -9.65 14.78 -10.42
CA LEU A 546 -10.80 14.33 -11.23
C LEU A 546 -10.57 14.52 -12.73
N PHE A 547 -9.73 15.49 -13.08
CA PHE A 547 -9.38 15.82 -14.46
C PHE A 547 -8.16 15.06 -14.95
N SER A 548 -7.60 14.10 -14.19
CA SER A 548 -6.53 13.24 -14.71
C SER A 548 -6.99 12.42 -15.93
N LEU A 549 -6.05 12.03 -16.78
CA LEU A 549 -6.28 11.04 -17.85
C LEU A 549 -6.49 9.64 -17.27
N ASP A 550 -5.94 9.36 -16.09
CA ASP A 550 -5.99 8.03 -15.45
C ASP A 550 -7.43 7.56 -15.23
N GLY A 551 -8.35 8.49 -14.93
CA GLY A 551 -9.77 8.19 -14.76
C GLY A 551 -10.47 7.67 -16.04
N ARG A 552 -9.85 7.76 -17.23
CA ARG A 552 -10.36 7.11 -18.45
C ARG A 552 -10.15 5.60 -18.41
N ALA A 553 -8.99 5.16 -17.92
CA ALA A 553 -8.67 3.74 -17.83
C ALA A 553 -9.57 3.06 -16.78
N GLU A 554 -9.73 3.66 -15.59
CA GLU A 554 -10.58 3.14 -14.50
C GLU A 554 -12.05 2.95 -14.96
N ILE A 555 -12.71 4.05 -15.32
CA ILE A 555 -13.55 4.18 -16.51
C ILE A 555 -13.88 2.93 -17.33
N ALA A 556 -12.95 2.67 -18.25
CA ALA A 556 -13.03 1.65 -19.26
C ALA A 556 -13.03 0.24 -18.67
N GLU A 557 -12.25 -0.02 -17.62
CA GLU A 557 -12.22 -1.35 -16.97
C GLU A 557 -13.54 -1.69 -16.30
N GLU A 558 -14.16 -0.75 -15.63
CA GLU A 558 -15.44 -1.03 -14.98
C GLU A 558 -16.56 -1.29 -15.98
N VAL A 559 -16.55 -0.54 -17.09
CA VAL A 559 -17.49 -0.78 -18.20
C VAL A 559 -17.22 -2.14 -18.82
N ASN A 560 -15.94 -2.51 -19.04
CA ASN A 560 -15.55 -3.83 -19.55
C ASN A 560 -16.03 -4.96 -18.63
N GLY A 561 -15.73 -4.85 -17.33
CA GLY A 561 -16.15 -5.81 -16.31
C GLY A 561 -17.67 -5.94 -16.19
N ALA A 562 -18.42 -4.83 -16.26
CA ALA A 562 -19.88 -4.86 -16.27
C ALA A 562 -20.45 -5.56 -17.51
N ILE A 563 -19.86 -5.31 -18.69
CA ILE A 563 -20.24 -6.01 -19.91
C ILE A 563 -19.97 -7.51 -19.74
N LEU A 564 -18.80 -7.90 -19.27
CA LEU A 564 -18.43 -9.31 -19.09
C LEU A 564 -19.39 -10.03 -18.13
N VAL A 565 -19.73 -9.41 -17.00
CA VAL A 565 -20.73 -9.97 -16.06
C VAL A 565 -22.11 -10.09 -16.70
N SER A 566 -22.51 -9.12 -17.53
CA SER A 566 -23.79 -9.22 -18.27
C SER A 566 -23.81 -10.38 -19.26
N LEU A 567 -22.64 -10.81 -19.74
CA LEU A 567 -22.44 -11.97 -20.61
C LEU A 567 -22.20 -13.27 -19.82
N GLY A 568 -22.32 -13.26 -18.49
CA GLY A 568 -22.05 -14.42 -17.63
C GLY A 568 -20.57 -14.78 -17.47
N LYS A 569 -19.67 -13.86 -17.81
CA LYS A 569 -18.21 -14.01 -17.68
C LYS A 569 -17.69 -13.30 -16.41
N PRO A 570 -16.55 -13.72 -15.85
CA PRO A 570 -15.97 -13.07 -14.68
C PRO A 570 -15.58 -11.62 -14.98
N SER A 571 -15.77 -10.74 -14.00
CA SER A 571 -15.45 -9.30 -14.12
C SER A 571 -13.96 -8.99 -14.19
N SER A 572 -13.10 -9.89 -13.70
CA SER A 572 -11.64 -9.77 -13.67
C SER A 572 -10.99 -10.88 -14.48
N ALA A 573 -9.81 -10.60 -15.03
CA ALA A 573 -9.05 -11.59 -15.77
C ALA A 573 -8.46 -12.66 -14.83
N ALA A 574 -8.23 -13.86 -15.35
CA ALA A 574 -7.68 -14.97 -14.57
C ALA A 574 -6.29 -14.63 -14.02
N LEU A 575 -5.48 -13.91 -14.80
CA LEU A 575 -4.14 -13.46 -14.40
C LEU A 575 -4.17 -12.48 -13.21
N GLU A 576 -5.09 -11.51 -13.23
CA GLU A 576 -5.28 -10.56 -12.12
C GLU A 576 -5.79 -11.25 -10.87
N LYS A 577 -6.72 -12.20 -11.05
CA LYS A 577 -7.25 -13.03 -9.97
C LYS A 577 -6.15 -13.88 -9.34
N LEU A 578 -5.27 -14.46 -10.15
CA LEU A 578 -4.11 -15.22 -9.68
C LEU A 578 -3.17 -14.36 -8.84
N CYS A 579 -2.82 -13.15 -9.31
CA CYS A 579 -1.99 -12.22 -8.55
C CYS A 579 -2.65 -11.83 -7.22
N SER A 580 -3.94 -11.49 -7.26
CA SER A 580 -4.72 -11.10 -6.09
C SER A 580 -4.84 -12.24 -5.07
N GLN A 581 -5.11 -13.47 -5.54
CA GLN A 581 -5.18 -14.66 -4.69
C GLN A 581 -3.83 -14.98 -4.07
N THR A 582 -2.74 -14.80 -4.82
CA THR A 582 -1.37 -15.01 -4.32
C THR A 582 -1.05 -14.03 -3.18
N GLU A 583 -1.39 -12.75 -3.32
CA GLU A 583 -1.20 -11.75 -2.25
C GLU A 583 -1.95 -12.15 -0.96
N VAL A 584 -3.20 -12.60 -1.08
CA VAL A 584 -4.01 -13.03 0.08
C VAL A 584 -3.47 -14.33 0.69
N LEU A 585 -3.06 -15.30 -0.14
CA LEU A 585 -2.49 -16.55 0.34
C LEU A 585 -1.18 -16.34 1.10
N LEU A 586 -0.32 -15.43 0.63
CA LEU A 586 0.90 -15.06 1.34
C LEU A 586 0.58 -14.46 2.70
N GLU A 587 -0.45 -13.63 2.81
CA GLU A 587 -0.91 -13.07 4.09
C GLU A 587 -1.37 -14.14 5.07
N GLU A 588 -2.24 -15.04 4.60
CA GLU A 588 -2.77 -16.12 5.42
C GLU A 588 -1.65 -17.09 5.85
N CYS A 589 -0.66 -17.32 4.99
CA CYS A 589 0.50 -18.14 5.30
C CYS A 589 1.42 -17.45 6.33
N ALA A 590 1.64 -16.14 6.20
CA ALA A 590 2.46 -15.37 7.13
C ALA A 590 1.92 -15.36 8.56
N GLY A 591 0.60 -15.42 8.75
CA GLY A 591 -0.04 -15.52 10.06
C GLY A 591 0.03 -16.92 10.70
N LYS A 592 0.31 -17.97 9.91
CA LYS A 592 0.42 -19.35 10.41
C LYS A 592 1.78 -19.58 11.08
N PRO A 593 1.86 -20.34 12.18
CA PRO A 593 3.13 -20.60 12.85
C PRO A 593 4.05 -21.53 12.04
N GLY A 594 5.37 -21.32 12.14
CA GLY A 594 6.38 -22.21 11.58
C GLY A 594 6.78 -21.86 10.14
N PRO A 595 7.13 -22.84 9.29
CA PRO A 595 7.72 -22.57 7.98
C PRO A 595 6.88 -21.68 7.06
N ALA A 596 5.55 -21.67 7.23
CA ALA A 596 4.63 -20.83 6.46
C ALA A 596 4.89 -19.32 6.62
N VAL A 597 5.51 -18.90 7.74
CA VAL A 597 5.95 -17.51 7.95
C VAL A 597 6.99 -17.06 6.92
N ALA A 598 7.61 -17.98 6.16
CA ALA A 598 8.43 -17.61 5.01
C ALA A 598 7.70 -16.65 4.04
N ALA A 599 6.37 -16.75 3.95
CA ALA A 599 5.56 -15.83 3.15
C ALA A 599 5.64 -14.35 3.60
N ALA A 600 6.01 -14.08 4.86
CA ALA A 600 6.19 -12.72 5.38
C ALA A 600 7.35 -11.95 4.70
N PHE A 601 8.29 -12.68 4.07
CA PHE A 601 9.45 -12.11 3.40
C PHE A 601 9.23 -11.88 1.91
N VAL A 602 8.03 -12.15 1.39
CA VAL A 602 7.70 -12.03 -0.03
C VAL A 602 6.65 -10.95 -0.22
N ASN A 603 6.94 -9.99 -1.08
CA ASN A 603 6.03 -8.96 -1.50
C ASN A 603 5.86 -9.04 -3.02
N VAL A 604 4.73 -9.56 -3.48
CA VAL A 604 4.47 -9.75 -4.93
C VAL A 604 4.67 -8.45 -5.71
N ARG A 605 4.20 -7.31 -5.18
CA ARG A 605 4.32 -6.03 -5.88
C ARG A 605 5.76 -5.56 -5.94
N ASP A 606 6.47 -5.61 -4.81
CA ASP A 606 7.80 -5.02 -4.71
C ASP A 606 8.90 -5.94 -5.26
N ASP A 607 8.76 -7.25 -5.07
CA ASP A 607 9.79 -8.23 -5.42
C ASP A 607 9.59 -8.84 -6.82
N LEU A 608 8.35 -8.91 -7.33
CA LEU A 608 8.04 -9.62 -8.58
C LEU A 608 7.43 -8.74 -9.67
N LEU A 609 6.71 -7.66 -9.33
CA LEU A 609 5.98 -6.84 -10.30
C LEU A 609 6.53 -5.42 -10.50
N LYS A 610 7.44 -4.94 -9.64
CA LYS A 610 8.11 -3.65 -9.82
C LYS A 610 9.32 -3.83 -10.74
N ASP A 611 9.28 -3.15 -11.88
CA ASP A 611 10.45 -2.90 -12.74
C ASP A 611 11.29 -1.73 -12.23
#